data_AF-A0A0K2T5U0-F1
#
_entry.id   AF-A0A0K2T5U0-F1
#
_cell.length_a   1.000
_cell.length_b   1.000
_cell.length_c   1.000
_cell.angle_alpha   90.00
_cell.angle_beta   90.00
_cell.angle_gamma   90.00
#
_symmetry.space_group_name_H-M   'P 1'
#
loop_
_entity.id
_entity.type
_entity.pdbx_description
1 polymer ?
#
loop_
_entity_poly.entity_id
_entity_poly.type
_entity_poly.pdbx_seq_one_letter_code
_entity_poly.pdbx_strand_id
1 'polypeptide(L)'
;MCSVRIALNPTNLGKINVKLTDDVSHKSSIGILKYYSKEDNRPAFKDTSEFSEFVRTMWNILNVKTLGVGYEKRDELREPISEKNKLCLSFLGNFVDFLMDWQNSKAPGLTA
;
A
#
# COMPACT_ATOMS: atom_id res chain seq x y z
N MET A 1 -0.61 -11.72 -13.82
CA MET A 1 -2.09 -11.76 -13.73
C MET A 1 -2.65 -12.88 -12.86
N CYS A 2 -2.06 -14.10 -12.80
CA CYS A 2 -2.58 -15.19 -11.94
C CYS A 2 -2.66 -14.88 -10.43
N SER A 3 -1.69 -14.13 -9.86
CA SER A 3 -1.66 -13.91 -8.41
C SER A 3 -2.81 -13.07 -7.86
N VAL A 4 -3.23 -12.01 -8.58
CA VAL A 4 -4.25 -11.07 -8.09
C VAL A 4 -5.62 -11.75 -7.96
N ARG A 5 -5.97 -12.64 -8.90
CA ARG A 5 -7.20 -13.42 -8.84
C ARG A 5 -7.25 -14.35 -7.61
N ILE A 6 -6.11 -14.97 -7.28
CA ILE A 6 -5.99 -15.82 -6.09
C ILE A 6 -6.03 -14.97 -4.82
N ALA A 7 -5.47 -13.76 -4.85
CA ALA A 7 -5.44 -12.88 -3.70
C ALA A 7 -6.82 -12.26 -3.36
N LEU A 8 -7.72 -12.10 -4.33
CA LEU A 8 -9.09 -11.62 -4.09
C LEU A 8 -10.04 -12.69 -3.53
N ASN A 9 -9.72 -13.98 -3.74
CA ASN A 9 -10.44 -15.08 -3.12
C ASN A 9 -9.46 -16.12 -2.56
N PRO A 10 -8.71 -15.76 -1.49
CA PRO A 10 -7.64 -16.59 -0.98
C PRO A 10 -8.21 -17.78 -0.21
N THR A 11 -7.61 -18.96 -0.42
CA THR A 11 -7.79 -20.10 0.47
C THR A 11 -7.28 -19.76 1.87
N ASN A 12 -7.59 -20.57 2.88
CA ASN A 12 -7.09 -20.32 4.25
C ASN A 12 -5.56 -20.20 4.31
N LEU A 13 -4.83 -21.00 3.52
CA LEU A 13 -3.37 -20.87 3.39
C LEU A 13 -2.95 -19.64 2.59
N GLY A 14 -3.76 -19.19 1.62
CA GLY A 14 -3.52 -17.96 0.88
C GLY A 14 -3.62 -16.71 1.76
N LYS A 15 -4.51 -16.70 2.75
CA LYS A 15 -4.73 -15.55 3.65
C LYS A 15 -3.50 -15.16 4.48
N ILE A 16 -2.65 -16.13 4.81
CA ILE A 16 -1.42 -15.91 5.56
C ILE A 16 -0.22 -15.57 4.65
N ASN A 17 -0.39 -15.61 3.32
CA ASN A 17 0.70 -15.39 2.39
C ASN A 17 0.86 -13.91 2.05
N VAL A 18 1.84 -13.27 2.70
CA VAL A 18 2.19 -11.85 2.51
C VAL A 18 2.47 -11.49 1.04
N LYS A 19 2.98 -12.44 0.24
CA LYS A 19 3.27 -12.20 -1.18
C LYS A 19 1.99 -11.96 -1.99
N LEU A 20 0.89 -12.66 -1.66
CA LEU A 20 -0.39 -12.42 -2.33
C LEU A 20 -0.93 -11.03 -2.01
N THR A 21 -0.77 -10.57 -0.76
CA THR A 21 -1.14 -9.21 -0.35
C THR A 21 -0.28 -8.15 -1.05
N ASP A 22 1.03 -8.37 -1.17
CA ASP A 22 1.95 -7.48 -1.90
C ASP A 22 1.56 -7.35 -3.39
N ASP A 23 1.17 -8.47 -4.02
CA ASP A 23 0.76 -8.53 -5.43
C ASP A 23 -0.54 -7.74 -5.69
N VAL A 24 -1.50 -7.71 -4.75
CA VAL A 24 -2.74 -6.92 -4.87
C VAL A 24 -2.43 -5.43 -4.92
N SER A 25 -1.56 -4.96 -4.02
CA SER A 25 -1.19 -3.56 -3.90
C SER A 25 -0.01 -3.18 -4.81
N HIS A 26 0.28 -3.99 -5.83
CA HIS A 26 1.37 -3.72 -6.74
C HIS A 26 1.11 -2.46 -7.59
N LYS A 27 2.17 -1.72 -7.96
CA LYS A 27 2.08 -0.46 -8.73
C LYS A 27 1.27 -0.62 -10.02
N SER A 28 1.35 -1.78 -10.68
CA SER A 28 0.55 -2.08 -11.88
C SER A 28 -0.95 -2.18 -11.60
N SER A 29 -1.36 -2.80 -10.49
CA SER A 29 -2.75 -2.94 -10.09
C SER A 29 -3.36 -1.57 -9.77
N ILE A 30 -2.61 -0.75 -9.03
CA ILE A 30 -2.96 0.65 -8.73
C ILE A 30 -3.13 1.46 -10.03
N GLY A 31 -2.17 1.32 -10.97
CA GLY A 31 -2.23 2.00 -12.27
C GLY A 31 -3.47 1.63 -13.07
N ILE A 32 -3.85 0.36 -13.06
CA ILE A 32 -5.09 -0.12 -13.69
C ILE A 32 -6.33 0.51 -13.04
N LEU A 33 -6.39 0.57 -11.71
CA LEU A 33 -7.51 1.21 -11.01
C LEU A 33 -7.62 2.71 -11.35
N LYS A 34 -6.49 3.41 -11.41
CA LYS A 34 -6.43 4.83 -11.83
C LYS A 34 -6.90 5.02 -13.27
N TYR A 35 -6.52 4.11 -14.18
CA TYR A 35 -6.97 4.12 -15.56
C TYR A 35 -8.50 3.98 -15.65
N TYR A 36 -9.07 2.93 -15.07
CA TYR A 36 -10.52 2.70 -15.12
C TYR A 36 -11.32 3.79 -14.39
N SER A 37 -10.75 4.40 -13.35
CA SER A 37 -11.36 5.55 -12.69
C SER A 37 -11.52 6.75 -13.60
N LYS A 38 -10.58 6.98 -14.54
CA LYS A 38 -10.56 8.17 -15.40
C LYS A 38 -11.15 7.89 -16.79
N GLU A 39 -10.64 6.87 -17.47
CA GLU A 39 -10.92 6.61 -18.88
C GLU A 39 -12.24 5.84 -19.08
N ASP A 40 -12.65 5.03 -18.09
CA ASP A 40 -13.85 4.19 -18.16
C ASP A 40 -15.01 4.76 -17.32
N ASN A 41 -14.85 5.97 -16.79
CA ASN A 41 -15.80 6.71 -15.95
C ASN A 41 -16.34 5.89 -14.76
N ARG A 42 -15.46 5.14 -14.08
CA ARG A 42 -15.80 4.36 -12.88
C ARG A 42 -15.22 5.00 -11.61
N PRO A 43 -15.84 6.07 -11.08
CA PRO A 43 -15.27 6.85 -9.98
C PRO A 43 -15.04 6.04 -8.70
N ALA A 44 -15.78 4.95 -8.48
CA ALA A 44 -15.59 4.05 -7.35
C ALA A 44 -14.17 3.45 -7.26
N PHE A 45 -13.44 3.35 -8.37
CA PHE A 45 -12.06 2.87 -8.37
C PHE A 45 -11.04 3.92 -7.93
N LYS A 46 -11.42 5.20 -7.89
CA LYS A 46 -10.56 6.28 -7.44
C LYS A 46 -10.12 6.06 -6.00
N ASP A 47 -11.08 5.98 -5.08
CA ASP A 47 -10.85 5.83 -3.65
C ASP A 47 -10.05 4.54 -3.35
N THR A 48 -10.37 3.46 -4.07
CA THR A 48 -9.65 2.18 -3.95
C THR A 48 -8.19 2.33 -4.40
N SER A 49 -7.94 3.07 -5.48
CA SER A 49 -6.58 3.29 -6.00
C SER A 49 -5.74 4.15 -5.06
N GLU A 50 -6.34 5.18 -4.47
CA GLU A 50 -5.69 6.09 -3.51
C GLU A 50 -5.36 5.35 -2.21
N PHE A 51 -6.30 4.57 -1.69
CA PHE A 51 -6.06 3.72 -0.52
C PHE A 51 -4.97 2.66 -0.78
N SER A 52 -5.00 1.99 -1.94
CA SER A 52 -3.98 1.00 -2.30
C SER A 52 -2.59 1.63 -2.43
N GLU A 53 -2.49 2.85 -2.96
CA GLU A 53 -1.24 3.61 -3.04
C GLU A 53 -0.73 4.03 -1.66
N PHE A 54 -1.62 4.42 -0.76
CA PHE A 54 -1.30 4.70 0.64
C PHE A 54 -0.71 3.48 1.35
N VAL A 55 -1.36 2.31 1.25
CA VAL A 55 -0.86 1.05 1.83
C VAL A 55 0.47 0.64 1.17
N ARG A 56 0.60 0.76 -0.16
CA ARG A 56 1.83 0.43 -0.87
C ARG A 56 3.00 1.33 -0.45
N THR A 57 2.73 2.61 -0.19
CA THR A 57 3.73 3.56 0.27
C THR A 57 4.23 3.20 1.66
N MET A 58 3.32 2.93 2.60
CA MET A 58 3.67 2.42 3.94
C MET A 58 4.53 1.16 3.86
N TRP A 59 4.11 0.18 3.05
CA TRP A 59 4.85 -1.07 2.90
C TRP A 59 6.25 -0.87 2.32
N ASN A 60 6.41 0.03 1.34
CA ASN A 60 7.71 0.33 0.76
C ASN A 60 8.70 0.92 1.78
N ILE A 61 8.20 1.80 2.65
CA ILE A 61 8.99 2.44 3.71
C ILE A 61 9.39 1.44 4.78
N LEU A 62 8.44 0.62 5.25
CA LEU A 62 8.68 -0.31 6.35
C LEU A 62 9.42 -1.60 5.95
N ASN A 63 9.32 -2.02 4.68
CA ASN A 63 9.89 -3.28 4.19
C ASN A 63 11.21 -3.09 3.41
N VAL A 64 12.06 -2.17 3.86
CA VAL A 64 13.43 -1.99 3.33
C VAL A 64 14.36 -3.01 3.97
N LYS A 65 14.81 -4.00 3.18
CA LYS A 65 15.64 -5.11 3.68
C LYS A 65 17.15 -4.87 3.58
N THR A 66 17.57 -3.96 2.70
CA THR A 66 18.97 -3.67 2.44
C THR A 66 19.16 -2.18 2.25
N LEU A 67 20.35 -1.68 2.61
CA LEU A 67 20.67 -0.25 2.54
C LEU A 67 20.63 0.30 1.10
N GLY A 68 20.90 -0.56 0.10
CA GLY A 68 20.96 -0.17 -1.30
C GLY A 68 19.63 -0.16 -2.05
N VAL A 69 18.54 -0.68 -1.48
CA VAL A 69 17.32 -0.94 -2.26
C VAL A 69 16.67 0.35 -2.79
N GLY A 70 16.77 1.45 -2.04
CA GLY A 70 16.30 2.77 -2.48
C GLY A 70 17.08 3.30 -3.68
N TYR A 71 18.41 3.15 -3.65
CA TYR A 71 19.29 3.54 -4.76
C TYR A 71 19.07 2.67 -6.00
N GLU A 72 19.05 1.34 -5.84
CA GLU A 72 18.85 0.39 -6.94
C GLU A 72 17.52 0.61 -7.67
N LYS A 73 16.47 0.91 -6.92
CA LYS A 73 15.12 1.12 -7.46
C LYS A 73 14.79 2.57 -7.76
N ARG A 74 15.71 3.49 -7.47
CA ARG A 74 15.54 4.95 -7.60
C ARG A 74 14.24 5.41 -6.93
N ASP A 75 14.03 4.96 -5.70
CA ASP A 75 12.79 5.17 -4.94
C ASP A 75 13.17 5.61 -3.52
N GLU A 76 13.07 6.92 -3.24
CA GLU A 76 13.42 7.54 -1.95
C GLU A 76 12.59 6.99 -0.79
N LEU A 77 11.36 6.54 -1.08
CA LEU A 77 10.46 5.88 -0.12
C LEU A 77 10.96 4.49 0.30
N ARG A 78 12.01 3.98 -0.36
CA ARG A 78 12.64 2.69 -0.06
C ARG A 78 14.06 2.85 0.46
N GLU A 79 14.45 4.06 0.83
CA GLU A 79 15.68 4.26 1.58
C GLU A 79 15.49 3.86 3.05
N PRO A 80 16.56 3.38 3.72
CA PRO A 80 16.51 3.13 5.16
C PRO A 80 16.04 4.36 5.94
N ILE A 81 15.14 4.13 6.89
CA ILE A 81 14.64 5.21 7.76
C ILE A 81 15.81 5.77 8.57
N SER A 82 16.00 7.09 8.47
CA SER A 82 16.98 7.83 9.24
C SER A 82 16.45 9.25 9.49
N GLU A 83 17.04 9.97 10.43
CA GLU A 83 16.69 11.38 10.72
C GLU A 83 16.80 12.30 9.50
N LYS A 84 17.62 11.90 8.51
CA LYS A 84 17.80 12.64 7.26
C LYS A 84 16.62 12.45 6.29
N ASN A 85 15.91 11.32 6.38
CA ASN A 85 14.80 11.01 5.50
C ASN A 85 13.48 11.55 6.09
N LYS A 86 13.32 12.87 6.00
CA LYS A 86 12.13 13.58 6.50
C LYS A 86 10.84 13.17 5.79
N LEU A 87 10.94 12.73 4.53
CA LEU A 87 9.78 12.37 3.73
C LEU A 87 9.12 11.09 4.25
N CYS A 88 9.91 10.04 4.50
CA CYS A 88 9.42 8.80 5.11
C CYS A 88 8.85 9.04 6.51
N LEU A 89 9.53 9.84 7.33
CA LEU A 89 9.05 10.17 8.68
C LEU A 89 7.73 10.95 8.66
N SER A 90 7.60 11.94 7.78
CA SER A 90 6.37 12.71 7.61
C SER A 90 5.21 11.83 7.15
N PHE A 91 5.45 10.93 6.18
CA PHE A 91 4.43 9.99 5.75
C PHE A 91 3.99 9.08 6.90
N LEU A 92 4.92 8.52 7.67
CA LEU A 92 4.60 7.65 8.80
C LEU A 92 3.83 8.38 9.90
N GLY A 93 4.11 9.67 10.15
CA GLY A 93 3.32 10.51 11.05
C GLY A 93 1.87 10.61 10.59
N ASN A 94 1.64 11.00 9.32
CA ASN A 94 0.30 11.08 8.74
C ASN A 94 -0.40 9.71 8.74
N PHE A 95 0.35 8.62 8.57
CA PHE A 95 -0.18 7.26 8.63
C PHE A 95 -0.68 6.91 10.03
N VAL A 96 0.05 7.28 11.08
CA VAL A 96 -0.39 7.09 12.47
C VAL A 96 -1.65 7.91 12.74
N ASP A 97 -1.69 9.18 12.34
CA ASP A 97 -2.87 10.04 12.51
C ASP A 97 -4.10 9.42 11.84
N PHE A 98 -3.96 8.93 10.61
CA PHE A 98 -5.02 8.20 9.91
C PHE A 98 -5.52 6.97 10.69
N LEU A 99 -4.62 6.16 11.26
CA LEU A 99 -5.01 4.99 12.04
C LEU A 99 -5.75 5.38 13.33
N MET A 100 -5.31 6.45 13.99
CA MET A 100 -5.96 6.98 15.18
C MET A 100 -7.37 7.48 14.85
N ASP A 101 -7.53 8.25 13.78
CA ASP A 101 -8.83 8.74 13.32
C ASP A 101 -9.78 7.59 12.97
N TRP A 102 -9.28 6.60 12.24
CA TRP A 102 -10.09 5.44 11.88
C TRP A 102 -10.47 4.60 13.12
N GLN A 103 -9.55 4.39 14.07
CA GLN A 103 -9.88 3.76 15.34
C GLN A 103 -10.96 4.54 16.12
N ASN A 104 -10.82 5.87 16.20
CA ASN A 104 -11.76 6.74 16.90
C ASN A 104 -13.14 6.79 16.23
N SER A 105 -13.20 6.63 14.91
CA SER A 105 -14.46 6.58 14.16
C SER A 105 -15.33 5.37 14.51
N LYS A 106 -14.75 4.32 15.13
CA LYS A 106 -15.38 3.00 15.35
C LYS A 106 -15.90 2.35 14.06
N ALA A 107 -15.44 2.79 12.90
CA ALA A 107 -15.79 2.17 11.63
C ALA A 107 -15.23 0.74 11.57
N PRO A 108 -15.96 -0.21 10.97
CA PRO A 108 -15.50 -1.57 10.83
C PRO A 108 -14.20 -1.65 10.01
N GLY A 109 -13.34 -2.61 10.32
CA GLY A 109 -12.11 -2.91 9.55
C GLY A 109 -10.79 -2.76 10.31
N LEU A 110 -10.76 -2.00 11.41
CA LEU A 110 -9.57 -1.84 12.28
C LEU A 110 -9.67 -2.62 13.60
N THR A 111 -10.88 -2.87 14.08
CA THR A 111 -11.14 -3.74 15.23
C THR A 111 -11.03 -5.21 14.80
N ALA A 112 -10.14 -5.95 15.47
CA ALA A 112 -10.01 -7.40 15.35
C ALA A 112 -11.29 -8.15 15.78
#